data_AF-A0A2M8A243-F1
#
_entry.id   AF-A0A2M8A243-F1
#
_cell.length_a   1.000
_cell.length_b   1.000
_cell.length_c   1.000
_cell.angle_alpha   90.00
_cell.angle_beta   90.00
_cell.angle_gamma   90.00
#
_symmetry.space_group_name_H-M   'P 1'
#
loop_
_entity.id
_entity.type
_entity.pdbx_description
1 polymer ?
#
loop_
_entity_poly.entity_id
_entity_poly.type
_entity_poly.pdbx_seq_one_letter_code
_entity_poly.pdbx_strand_id
1 'polypeptide(L)'
;IGAGFIGKDAVALILGDNIFYGSGLDNILKQAANPSGGHIFAYHVQDPARYGVVSFDKNGLVTAIEEKPEHPKSNFAVPGIYFYDNEVVDIARNIQPSARGELEITDINKVYLNRGKLHVSILDRGTAWLDTGTFESLMQAAQFVQVIEKRQGLKIGAIEETAYKMGYIDDVQLLKLAEPLVKSGYGVYLRNLIQTNE
;
A
#
# COMPACT_ATOMS: atom_id res chain seq x y z
N ILE A 1 -19.57 -6.45 -2.57
CA ILE A 1 -19.42 -5.74 -1.27
C ILE A 1 -18.67 -4.43 -1.54
N GLY A 2 -18.88 -3.35 -0.78
CA GLY A 2 -18.17 -2.06 -0.98
C GLY A 2 -18.72 -1.13 -2.08
N ALA A 3 -19.43 -1.64 -3.09
CA ALA A 3 -19.94 -0.84 -4.21
C ALA A 3 -20.81 0.37 -3.78
N GLY A 4 -21.67 0.21 -2.77
CA GLY A 4 -22.49 1.31 -2.26
C GLY A 4 -21.70 2.39 -1.51
N PHE A 5 -20.59 2.02 -0.87
CA PHE A 5 -19.67 2.96 -0.22
C PHE A 5 -18.85 3.73 -1.24
N ILE A 6 -18.37 3.05 -2.30
CA ILE A 6 -17.59 3.68 -3.38
C ILE A 6 -18.45 4.66 -4.19
N GLY A 7 -19.71 4.32 -4.46
CA GLY A 7 -20.60 5.17 -5.23
C GLY A 7 -20.05 5.45 -6.63
N LYS A 8 -19.74 6.72 -6.92
CA LYS A 8 -19.21 7.18 -8.21
C LYS A 8 -17.75 7.66 -8.15
N ASP A 9 -17.13 7.56 -6.98
CA ASP A 9 -15.79 8.07 -6.75
C ASP A 9 -14.72 7.07 -7.20
N ALA A 10 -13.49 7.57 -7.36
CA ALA A 10 -12.30 6.74 -7.42
C ALA A 10 -12.04 6.08 -6.06
N VAL A 11 -11.31 4.96 -6.05
CA VAL A 11 -11.09 4.17 -4.84
C VAL A 11 -9.65 3.67 -4.76
N ALA A 12 -9.11 3.67 -3.54
CA ALA A 12 -7.89 2.98 -3.18
C ALA A 12 -8.23 1.71 -2.37
N LEU A 13 -7.57 0.60 -2.69
CA LEU A 13 -7.62 -0.65 -1.94
C LEU A 13 -6.23 -0.91 -1.36
N ILE A 14 -6.15 -1.14 -0.05
CA ILE A 14 -4.93 -1.60 0.61
C ILE A 14 -5.25 -2.87 1.41
N LEU A 15 -4.38 -3.87 1.30
CA LEU A 15 -4.46 -5.09 2.11
C LEU A 15 -3.95 -4.77 3.53
N GLY A 16 -4.72 -5.17 4.54
CA GLY A 16 -4.47 -4.76 5.93
C GLY A 16 -3.22 -5.36 6.59
N ASP A 17 -2.57 -6.31 5.94
CA ASP A 17 -1.36 -7.02 6.35
C ASP A 17 -0.08 -6.50 5.66
N ASN A 18 -0.21 -5.47 4.81
CA ASN A 18 0.90 -4.88 4.06
C ASN A 18 1.46 -3.64 4.77
N ILE A 19 2.77 -3.64 5.03
CA ILE A 19 3.48 -2.50 5.61
C ILE A 19 4.40 -1.90 4.55
N PHE A 20 4.28 -0.58 4.36
CA PHE A 20 5.11 0.19 3.44
C PHE A 20 5.88 1.26 4.22
N TYR A 21 7.17 1.41 3.92
CA TYR A 21 8.01 2.46 4.47
C TYR A 21 9.03 2.90 3.42
N GLY A 22 9.19 4.19 3.19
CA GLY A 22 10.16 4.69 2.23
C GLY A 22 10.11 6.21 2.11
N SER A 23 11.24 6.80 1.72
CA SER A 23 11.29 8.23 1.43
C SER A 23 10.47 8.56 0.19
N GLY A 24 9.65 9.61 0.24
CA GLY A 24 8.84 10.06 -0.91
C GLY A 24 7.64 9.17 -1.24
N LEU A 25 7.36 8.13 -0.43
CA LEU A 25 6.19 7.27 -0.61
C LEU A 25 4.88 8.07 -0.59
N ASP A 26 4.77 9.08 0.27
CA ASP A 26 3.58 9.94 0.36
C ASP A 26 3.28 10.67 -0.97
N ASN A 27 4.33 11.16 -1.65
CA ASN A 27 4.20 11.82 -2.95
C ASN A 27 3.78 10.84 -4.04
N ILE A 28 4.37 9.64 -4.04
CA ILE A 28 4.02 8.56 -4.97
C ILE A 28 2.54 8.17 -4.81
N LEU A 29 2.07 8.02 -3.57
CA LEU A 29 0.66 7.67 -3.29
C LEU A 29 -0.31 8.80 -3.66
N LYS A 30 0.04 10.07 -3.38
CA LYS A 30 -0.78 11.22 -3.78
C LYS A 30 -0.94 11.32 -5.30
N GLN A 31 0.11 11.02 -6.05
CA GLN A 31 0.06 11.00 -7.51
C GLN A 31 -0.85 9.88 -8.06
N ALA A 32 -0.93 8.75 -7.37
CA ALA A 32 -1.78 7.62 -7.73
C ALA A 32 -3.25 7.78 -7.28
N ALA A 33 -3.56 8.75 -6.41
CA ALA A 33 -4.85 8.85 -5.71
C ALA A 33 -6.08 9.07 -6.61
N ASN A 34 -5.90 9.59 -7.83
CA ASN A 34 -7.01 9.85 -8.76
C ASN A 34 -6.67 9.39 -10.19
N PRO A 35 -6.59 8.07 -10.42
CA PRO A 35 -6.12 7.53 -11.68
C PRO A 35 -7.22 7.62 -12.76
N SER A 36 -6.81 7.77 -14.02
CA SER A 36 -7.67 7.52 -15.18
C SER A 36 -7.47 6.07 -15.64
N GLY A 37 -8.10 5.13 -14.92
CA GLY A 37 -7.92 3.70 -15.10
C GLY A 37 -7.54 2.99 -13.79
N GLY A 38 -6.64 2.01 -13.89
CA GLY A 38 -6.01 1.38 -12.74
C GLY A 38 -4.58 1.86 -12.56
N HIS A 39 -4.12 1.98 -11.32
CA HIS A 39 -2.75 2.27 -10.96
C HIS A 39 -2.30 1.30 -9.88
N ILE A 40 -1.27 0.51 -10.21
CA ILE A 40 -0.66 -0.46 -9.29
C ILE A 40 0.83 -0.16 -9.13
N PHE A 41 1.45 -0.86 -8.18
CA PHE A 41 2.87 -0.74 -7.92
C PHE A 41 3.59 -2.02 -8.29
N ALA A 42 4.88 -1.92 -8.56
CA ALA A 42 5.77 -3.04 -8.76
C ALA A 42 6.94 -2.93 -7.80
N TYR A 43 7.23 -4.01 -7.08
CA TYR A 43 8.31 -4.08 -6.12
C TYR A 43 9.20 -5.29 -6.42
N HIS A 44 10.51 -5.08 -6.43
CA HIS A 44 11.45 -6.17 -6.70
C HIS A 44 11.57 -7.09 -5.48
N VAL A 45 11.18 -8.35 -5.63
CA VAL A 45 11.26 -9.38 -4.58
C VAL A 45 12.21 -10.50 -4.96
N GLN A 46 12.67 -11.25 -3.95
CA GLN A 46 13.48 -12.45 -4.16
C GLN A 46 12.63 -13.65 -4.60
N ASP A 47 11.40 -13.77 -4.09
CA ASP A 47 10.49 -14.90 -4.36
C ASP A 47 9.16 -14.40 -4.97
N PRO A 48 9.13 -14.11 -6.29
CA PRO A 48 7.97 -13.52 -6.96
C PRO A 48 6.80 -14.50 -7.14
N ALA A 49 7.03 -15.83 -7.08
CA ALA A 49 5.99 -16.84 -7.32
C ALA A 49 4.86 -16.83 -6.28
N ARG A 50 5.07 -16.15 -5.14
CA ARG A 50 4.08 -15.99 -4.07
C ARG A 50 3.03 -14.90 -4.34
N TYR A 51 3.25 -14.05 -5.33
CA TYR A 51 2.46 -12.84 -5.57
C TYR A 51 1.94 -12.74 -7.02
N GLY A 52 1.14 -11.71 -7.29
CA GLY A 52 0.93 -11.26 -8.67
C GLY A 52 2.22 -10.68 -9.25
N VAL A 53 2.65 -11.15 -10.42
CA VAL A 53 3.91 -10.76 -11.05
C VAL A 53 3.64 -9.92 -12.29
N VAL A 54 4.24 -8.73 -12.34
CA VAL A 54 4.20 -7.84 -13.52
C VAL A 54 5.41 -8.10 -14.41
N SER A 55 5.19 -8.28 -15.71
CA SER A 55 6.25 -8.38 -16.71
C SER A 55 6.36 -7.09 -17.52
N PHE A 56 7.59 -6.73 -17.90
CA PHE A 56 7.88 -5.52 -18.67
C PHE A 56 8.52 -5.88 -20.02
N ASP A 57 8.28 -5.07 -21.05
CA ASP A 57 9.06 -5.11 -22.28
C ASP A 57 10.42 -4.42 -22.12
N LYS A 58 11.20 -4.38 -23.21
CA LYS A 58 12.52 -3.72 -23.23
C LYS A 58 12.46 -2.21 -23.02
N ASN A 59 11.30 -1.58 -23.21
CA ASN A 59 11.07 -0.16 -23.03
C ASN A 59 10.48 0.16 -21.64
N GLY A 60 10.29 -0.84 -20.78
CA GLY A 60 9.72 -0.69 -19.45
C GLY A 60 8.19 -0.60 -19.43
N LEU A 61 7.51 -0.96 -20.53
CA LEU A 61 6.05 -1.02 -20.59
C LEU A 61 5.54 -2.35 -20.06
N VAL A 62 4.44 -2.33 -19.31
CA VAL A 62 3.84 -3.55 -18.78
C VAL A 62 3.22 -4.38 -19.89
N THR A 63 3.60 -5.65 -19.94
CA THR A 63 3.17 -6.59 -20.99
C THR A 63 2.22 -7.67 -20.47
N ALA A 64 2.38 -8.09 -19.21
CA ALA A 64 1.58 -9.15 -18.63
C ALA A 64 1.53 -9.03 -17.11
N ILE A 65 0.44 -9.54 -16.53
CA ILE A 65 0.28 -9.75 -15.09
C ILE A 65 -0.25 -11.16 -14.86
N GLU A 66 0.47 -11.92 -14.03
CA GLU A 66 0.17 -13.33 -13.75
C GLU A 66 0.03 -13.51 -12.23
N GLU A 67 -1.03 -14.18 -11.79
CA GLU A 67 -1.26 -14.48 -10.36
C GLU A 67 -0.47 -15.72 -9.98
N LYS A 68 0.45 -15.60 -9.02
CA LYS A 68 1.24 -16.70 -8.44
C LYS A 68 1.78 -17.68 -9.50
N PRO A 69 2.54 -17.19 -10.50
CA PRO A 69 3.03 -18.05 -11.57
C PRO A 69 4.07 -19.05 -11.04
N GLU A 70 3.98 -20.31 -11.49
CA GLU A 70 5.00 -21.34 -11.19
C GLU A 70 6.37 -20.97 -11.79
N HIS A 71 6.37 -20.27 -12.92
CA HIS A 71 7.55 -19.81 -13.63
C HIS A 71 7.47 -18.29 -13.88
N PRO A 72 7.79 -17.46 -12.88
CA PRO A 72 7.68 -16.01 -12.96
C PRO A 72 8.61 -15.45 -14.05
N LYS A 73 8.05 -14.59 -14.92
CA LYS A 73 8.80 -13.94 -16.02
C LYS A 73 9.61 -12.72 -15.56
N SER A 74 9.40 -12.26 -14.34
CA SER A 74 10.13 -11.15 -13.73
C SER A 74 10.20 -11.33 -12.20
N ASN A 75 11.06 -10.54 -11.55
CA ASN A 75 11.14 -10.45 -10.08
C ASN A 75 10.28 -9.32 -9.51
N PHE A 76 9.34 -8.75 -10.28
CA PHE A 76 8.51 -7.64 -9.84
C PHE A 76 7.14 -8.14 -9.41
N ALA A 77 6.94 -8.17 -8.09
CA ALA A 77 5.66 -8.46 -7.47
C ALA A 77 4.80 -7.20 -7.38
N VAL A 78 3.48 -7.39 -7.44
CA VAL A 78 2.47 -6.35 -7.19
C VAL A 78 2.13 -6.38 -5.71
N PRO A 79 2.53 -5.35 -4.93
CA PRO A 79 2.21 -5.30 -3.52
C PRO A 79 0.73 -4.99 -3.30
N GLY A 80 0.24 -5.19 -2.07
CA GLY A 80 -1.17 -5.09 -1.71
C GLY A 80 -1.72 -3.66 -1.62
N ILE A 81 -1.42 -2.79 -2.59
CA ILE A 81 -1.96 -1.44 -2.68
C ILE A 81 -2.29 -1.08 -4.14
N TYR A 82 -3.53 -0.65 -4.36
CA TYR A 82 -4.12 -0.48 -5.68
C TYR A 82 -4.98 0.78 -5.69
N PHE A 83 -4.95 1.52 -6.80
CA PHE A 83 -5.82 2.67 -7.03
C PHE A 83 -6.59 2.45 -8.31
N TYR A 84 -7.88 2.76 -8.31
CA TYR A 84 -8.74 2.60 -9.47
C TYR A 84 -9.71 3.75 -9.63
N ASP A 85 -10.03 4.05 -10.89
CA ASP A 85 -11.22 4.80 -11.24
C ASP A 85 -12.50 4.01 -10.90
N ASN A 86 -13.65 4.65 -11.10
CA ASN A 86 -14.92 4.05 -10.72
C ASN A 86 -15.30 2.81 -11.57
N GLU A 87 -14.70 2.60 -12.76
CA GLU A 87 -15.00 1.43 -13.61
C GLU A 87 -14.71 0.11 -12.88
N VAL A 88 -13.87 0.13 -11.83
CA VAL A 88 -13.51 -1.04 -11.03
C VAL A 88 -14.72 -1.75 -10.44
N VAL A 89 -15.79 -1.00 -10.12
CA VAL A 89 -17.01 -1.59 -9.55
C VAL A 89 -17.68 -2.53 -10.55
N ASP A 90 -17.76 -2.11 -11.81
CA ASP A 90 -18.35 -2.93 -12.88
C ASP A 90 -17.39 -4.04 -13.32
N ILE A 91 -16.08 -3.78 -13.35
CA ILE A 91 -15.08 -4.82 -13.64
C ILE A 91 -15.16 -5.93 -12.58
N ALA A 92 -15.17 -5.57 -11.30
CA ALA A 92 -15.26 -6.51 -10.18
C ALA A 92 -16.58 -7.31 -10.14
N ARG A 93 -17.66 -6.80 -10.73
CA ARG A 93 -18.93 -7.57 -10.87
C ARG A 93 -18.86 -8.67 -11.92
N ASN A 94 -17.98 -8.52 -12.91
CA ASN A 94 -17.93 -9.40 -14.09
C ASN A 94 -16.77 -10.41 -14.06
N ILE A 95 -15.82 -10.26 -13.14
CA ILE A 95 -14.75 -11.25 -12.95
C ILE A 95 -15.32 -12.59 -12.50
N GLN A 96 -14.68 -13.67 -12.95
CA GLN A 96 -15.06 -15.04 -12.62
C GLN A 96 -14.14 -15.58 -11.53
N PRO A 97 -14.61 -16.52 -10.68
CA PRO A 97 -13.75 -17.18 -9.71
C PRO A 97 -12.58 -17.90 -10.39
N SER A 98 -11.41 -17.85 -9.76
CA SER A 98 -10.21 -18.57 -10.18
C SER A 98 -10.37 -20.08 -9.97
N ALA A 99 -9.36 -20.86 -10.38
CA ALA A 99 -9.31 -22.31 -10.11
C ALA A 99 -9.36 -22.65 -8.60
N ARG A 100 -9.08 -21.67 -7.73
CA ARG A 100 -9.17 -21.80 -6.25
C ARG A 100 -10.51 -21.33 -5.69
N GLY A 101 -11.42 -20.84 -6.54
CA GLY A 101 -12.73 -20.33 -6.15
C GLY A 101 -12.70 -18.90 -5.61
N GLU A 102 -11.60 -18.17 -5.81
CA GLU A 102 -11.42 -16.79 -5.32
C GLU A 102 -11.62 -15.77 -6.46
N LEU A 103 -12.06 -14.56 -6.10
CA LEU A 103 -12.11 -13.43 -7.03
C LEU A 103 -10.78 -12.68 -6.97
N GLU A 104 -9.95 -12.86 -7.98
CA GLU A 104 -8.56 -12.37 -7.96
C GLU A 104 -8.47 -10.89 -8.34
N ILE A 105 -7.78 -10.10 -7.53
CA ILE A 105 -7.45 -8.70 -7.86
C ILE A 105 -6.59 -8.61 -9.13
N THR A 106 -5.79 -9.65 -9.40
CA THR A 106 -4.99 -9.78 -10.62
C THR A 106 -5.87 -9.82 -11.88
N ASP A 107 -7.09 -10.37 -11.81
CA ASP A 107 -7.98 -10.37 -12.97
C ASP A 107 -8.60 -9.00 -13.23
N ILE A 108 -8.86 -8.20 -12.19
CA ILE A 108 -9.21 -6.78 -12.33
C ILE A 108 -8.07 -6.03 -13.03
N ASN A 109 -6.82 -6.23 -12.57
CA ASN A 109 -5.64 -5.63 -13.18
C ASN A 109 -5.48 -6.00 -14.66
N LYS A 110 -5.69 -7.28 -15.02
CA LYS A 110 -5.65 -7.72 -16.42
C LYS A 110 -6.70 -7.02 -17.29
N VAL A 111 -7.89 -6.75 -16.77
CA VAL A 111 -8.92 -6.01 -17.52
C VAL A 111 -8.45 -4.60 -17.83
N TYR A 112 -7.89 -3.87 -16.86
CA TYR A 112 -7.31 -2.55 -17.11
C TYR A 112 -6.12 -2.61 -18.06
N LEU A 113 -5.25 -3.62 -17.93
CA LEU A 113 -4.10 -3.82 -18.81
C LEU A 113 -4.53 -4.04 -20.26
N ASN A 114 -5.50 -4.93 -20.48
CA ASN A 114 -6.03 -5.23 -21.82
C ASN A 114 -6.72 -4.01 -22.46
N ARG A 115 -7.23 -3.07 -21.65
CA ARG A 115 -7.79 -1.79 -22.11
C ARG A 115 -6.72 -0.72 -22.34
N GLY A 116 -5.44 -0.99 -22.06
CA GLY A 116 -4.37 0.02 -22.11
C GLY A 116 -4.54 1.11 -21.04
N LYS A 117 -5.30 0.84 -19.97
CA LYS A 117 -5.64 1.77 -18.88
C LYS A 117 -5.00 1.39 -17.55
N LEU A 118 -3.96 0.53 -17.56
CA LEU A 118 -3.23 0.17 -16.35
C LEU A 118 -1.89 0.89 -16.32
N HIS A 119 -1.69 1.72 -15.30
CA HIS A 119 -0.41 2.33 -14.98
C HIS A 119 0.31 1.54 -13.89
N VAL A 120 1.63 1.41 -14.00
CA VAL A 120 2.45 0.71 -13.01
C VAL A 120 3.63 1.58 -12.60
N SER A 121 3.71 1.90 -11.30
CA SER A 121 4.86 2.60 -10.72
C SER A 121 5.79 1.63 -10.02
N ILE A 122 7.09 1.71 -10.34
CA ILE A 122 8.11 0.90 -9.67
C ILE A 122 8.50 1.59 -8.37
N LEU A 123 8.35 0.87 -7.25
CA LEU A 123 8.86 1.32 -5.96
C LEU A 123 10.39 1.19 -5.94
N ASP A 124 11.07 2.23 -5.49
CA ASP A 124 12.52 2.26 -5.47
C ASP A 124 13.11 1.25 -4.45
N ARG A 125 14.42 1.00 -4.57
CA ARG A 125 15.15 0.10 -3.66
C ARG A 125 15.26 0.63 -2.22
N GLY A 126 15.00 1.92 -1.99
CA GLY A 126 14.97 2.54 -0.67
C GLY A 126 13.63 2.37 0.05
N THR A 127 12.62 1.88 -0.65
CA THR A 127 11.32 1.49 -0.09
C THR A 127 11.42 0.08 0.49
N ALA A 128 10.87 -0.10 1.68
CA ALA A 128 10.62 -1.39 2.29
C ALA A 128 9.14 -1.72 2.14
N TRP A 129 8.86 -2.88 1.55
CA TRP A 129 7.55 -3.52 1.57
C TRP A 129 7.66 -4.82 2.36
N LEU A 130 6.82 -4.96 3.39
CA LEU A 130 6.80 -6.10 4.29
C LEU A 130 5.39 -6.67 4.30
N ASP A 131 5.24 -7.90 3.80
CA ASP A 131 4.04 -8.73 3.93
C ASP A 131 4.15 -9.53 5.22
N THR A 132 3.08 -9.56 6.03
CA THR A 132 3.07 -10.18 7.36
C THR A 132 2.35 -11.54 7.41
N GLY A 133 2.18 -12.20 6.25
CA GLY A 133 1.45 -13.47 6.13
C GLY A 133 2.05 -14.71 6.82
N THR A 134 3.29 -14.67 7.33
CA THR A 134 3.91 -15.76 8.11
C THR A 134 4.49 -15.28 9.45
N PHE A 135 4.64 -16.19 10.43
CA PHE A 135 5.25 -15.85 11.73
C PHE A 135 6.65 -15.24 11.59
N GLU A 136 7.46 -15.77 10.67
CA GLU A 136 8.80 -15.24 10.40
C GLU A 136 8.72 -13.82 9.81
N SER A 137 7.89 -13.61 8.80
CA SER A 137 7.72 -12.31 8.16
C SER A 137 7.18 -11.23 9.12
N LEU A 138 6.26 -11.61 10.02
CA LEU A 138 5.76 -10.75 11.07
C LEU A 138 6.86 -10.34 12.05
N MET A 139 7.73 -11.27 12.46
CA MET A 139 8.86 -10.97 13.34
C MET A 139 9.86 -10.04 12.66
N GLN A 140 10.18 -10.28 11.39
CA GLN A 140 11.05 -9.41 10.60
C GLN A 140 10.48 -8.00 10.48
N ALA A 141 9.17 -7.87 10.23
CA ALA A 141 8.51 -6.57 10.17
C ALA A 141 8.55 -5.83 11.52
N ALA A 142 8.31 -6.54 12.62
CA ALA A 142 8.40 -5.96 13.97
C ALA A 142 9.83 -5.47 14.29
N GLN A 143 10.85 -6.26 13.94
CA GLN A 143 12.25 -5.89 14.11
C GLN A 143 12.62 -4.67 13.26
N PHE A 144 12.18 -4.63 12.01
CA PHE A 144 12.40 -3.49 11.11
C PHE A 144 11.85 -2.20 11.72
N VAL A 145 10.56 -2.20 12.10
CA VAL A 145 9.91 -1.03 12.72
C VAL A 145 10.65 -0.63 13.99
N GLN A 146 10.95 -1.58 14.88
CA GLN A 146 11.65 -1.28 16.14
C GLN A 146 13.01 -0.60 15.91
N VAL A 147 13.80 -1.08 14.96
CA VAL A 147 15.14 -0.54 14.69
C VAL A 147 15.05 0.88 14.14
N ILE A 148 14.14 1.13 13.20
CA ILE A 148 13.97 2.45 12.59
C ILE A 148 13.47 3.45 13.62
N GLU A 149 12.42 3.12 14.38
CA GLU A 149 11.87 4.02 15.40
C GLU A 149 12.90 4.38 16.47
N LYS A 150 13.67 3.38 16.96
CA LYS A 150 14.72 3.62 17.95
C LYS A 150 15.84 4.53 17.44
N ARG A 151 16.17 4.45 16.15
CA ARG A 151 17.29 5.20 15.57
C ARG A 151 16.90 6.62 15.18
N GLN A 152 15.67 6.84 14.71
CA GLN A 152 15.20 8.14 14.25
C GLN A 152 14.44 8.94 15.32
N GLY A 153 13.87 8.27 16.33
CA GLY A 153 13.00 8.92 17.30
C GLY A 153 11.62 9.29 16.74
N LEU A 154 11.28 8.81 15.54
CA LEU A 154 9.99 8.98 14.87
C LEU A 154 9.22 7.66 14.87
N LYS A 155 7.89 7.73 14.78
CA LYS A 155 7.01 6.55 14.71
C LYS A 155 6.67 6.19 13.26
N ILE A 156 6.53 4.89 12.99
CA ILE A 156 6.00 4.40 11.72
C ILE A 156 4.53 4.04 11.91
N GLY A 157 3.65 4.57 11.05
CA GLY A 157 2.22 4.26 11.09
C GLY A 157 1.45 4.95 12.22
N ALA A 158 1.97 6.04 12.79
CA ALA A 158 1.25 6.85 13.77
C ALA A 158 0.11 7.65 13.10
N ILE A 159 -1.13 7.18 13.28
CA ILE A 159 -2.30 7.78 12.62
C ILE A 159 -2.62 9.17 13.18
N GLU A 160 -2.39 9.41 14.47
CA GLU A 160 -2.63 10.71 15.11
C GLU A 160 -1.64 11.76 14.60
N GLU A 161 -0.37 11.38 14.44
CA GLU A 161 0.65 12.23 13.81
C GLU A 161 0.25 12.59 12.37
N THR A 162 -0.20 11.60 11.59
CA THR A 162 -0.63 11.83 10.21
C THR A 162 -1.83 12.78 10.16
N ALA A 163 -2.86 12.55 10.97
CA ALA A 163 -4.03 13.41 11.05
C ALA A 163 -3.66 14.85 11.45
N TYR A 164 -2.76 15.00 12.42
CA TYR A 164 -2.27 16.31 12.86
C TYR A 164 -1.48 17.03 11.76
N LYS A 165 -0.52 16.35 11.10
CA LYS A 165 0.25 16.91 9.97
C LYS A 165 -0.62 17.29 8.77
N MET A 166 -1.74 16.58 8.57
CA MET A 166 -2.72 16.89 7.53
C MET A 166 -3.71 17.99 7.94
N GLY A 167 -3.65 18.50 9.17
CA GLY A 167 -4.55 19.53 9.68
C GLY A 167 -5.98 19.03 9.94
N TYR A 168 -6.17 17.71 10.08
CA TYR A 168 -7.48 17.13 10.42
C TYR A 168 -7.81 17.26 11.91
N ILE A 169 -6.78 17.41 12.75
CA ILE A 169 -6.91 17.68 14.17
C ILE A 169 -5.96 18.81 14.58
N ASP A 170 -6.34 19.55 15.62
CA ASP A 170 -5.53 20.61 16.22
C ASP A 170 -4.71 20.13 17.43
N ASP A 171 -3.87 21.02 17.97
CA ASP A 171 -3.02 20.76 19.13
C ASP A 171 -3.81 20.26 20.35
N VAL A 172 -4.99 20.84 20.59
CA VAL A 172 -5.83 20.50 21.75
C VAL A 172 -6.35 19.06 21.62
N GLN A 173 -6.80 18.70 20.41
CA GLN A 173 -7.24 17.34 20.09
C GLN A 173 -6.09 16.34 20.17
N LEU A 174 -4.91 16.67 19.63
CA LEU A 174 -3.73 15.80 19.71
C LEU A 174 -3.29 15.56 21.16
N LEU A 175 -3.23 16.60 21.99
CA LEU A 175 -2.89 16.47 23.42
C LEU A 175 -3.89 15.56 24.15
N LYS A 176 -5.19 15.70 23.85
CA LYS A 176 -6.23 14.86 24.44
C LYS A 176 -6.07 13.38 24.08
N LEU A 177 -5.66 13.08 22.84
CA LEU A 177 -5.36 11.71 22.39
C LEU A 177 -4.08 11.16 23.04
N ALA A 178 -3.08 12.02 23.26
CA ALA A 178 -1.80 11.64 23.84
C ALA A 178 -1.89 11.29 25.33
N GLU A 179 -2.73 11.97 26.10
CA GLU A 179 -2.85 11.84 27.57
C GLU A 179 -2.98 10.38 28.07
N PRO A 180 -3.95 9.57 27.60
CA PRO A 180 -4.10 8.19 28.08
C PRO A 180 -2.93 7.28 27.67
N LEU A 181 -2.12 7.67 26.68
CA LEU A 181 -1.05 6.86 26.08
C LEU A 181 0.33 7.20 26.63
N VAL A 182 0.46 8.15 27.56
CA VAL A 182 1.77 8.60 28.08
C VAL A 182 2.57 7.44 28.69
N LYS A 183 1.91 6.54 29.43
CA LYS A 183 2.57 5.42 30.11
C LYS A 183 3.22 4.41 29.16
N SER A 184 2.76 4.30 27.91
CA SER A 184 3.37 3.41 26.91
C SER A 184 4.56 4.04 26.18
N GLY A 185 4.84 5.32 26.43
CA GLY A 185 5.83 6.11 25.67
C GLY A 185 5.28 6.67 24.35
N TYR A 186 4.20 6.10 23.79
CA TYR A 186 3.58 6.62 22.56
C TYR A 186 2.95 8.00 22.78
N GLY A 187 2.26 8.21 23.91
CA GLY A 187 1.71 9.53 24.24
C GLY A 187 2.78 10.60 24.47
N VAL A 188 3.97 10.23 24.97
CA VAL A 188 5.10 11.16 25.09
C VAL A 188 5.56 11.60 23.69
N TYR A 189 5.68 10.65 22.76
CA TYR A 189 5.99 10.96 21.36
C TYR A 189 4.98 11.93 20.75
N LEU A 190 3.68 11.68 20.89
CA LEU A 190 2.63 12.55 20.35
C LEU A 190 2.70 13.98 20.91
N ARG A 191 2.97 14.15 22.21
CA ARG A 191 3.14 15.48 22.82
C ARG A 191 4.34 16.24 22.24
N ASN A 192 5.44 15.53 21.98
CA ASN A 192 6.66 16.14 21.45
C ASN A 192 6.48 16.68 20.02
N LEU A 193 5.50 16.17 19.25
CA LEU A 193 5.19 16.68 17.92
C LEU A 193 4.80 18.17 17.94
N ILE A 194 4.11 18.63 18.98
CA ILE A 194 3.70 20.03 19.13
C ILE A 194 4.92 20.92 19.41
N GLN A 195 5.83 20.43 20.25
CA GLN A 195 7.04 21.18 20.64
C GLN A 195 8.08 21.29 19.51
N THR A 196 8.02 20.42 18.51
CA THR A 196 8.99 20.39 17.39
C THR A 196 8.51 21.19 16.17
N ASN A 197 7.28 21.73 16.21
CA ASN A 197 6.69 22.51 15.13
C ASN A 197 6.91 24.04 15.27
N GLU A 198 7.74 24.48 16.24
CA GLU A 198 8.34 25.83 16.30
C GLU A 198 9.68 25.87 15.56
#